data_AF-A0A9P7ADJ4-F1
#
_entry.id   AF-A0A9P7ADJ4-F1
#
_cell.length_a   1.000
_cell.length_b   1.000
_cell.length_c   1.000
_cell.angle_alpha   90.00
_cell.angle_beta   90.00
_cell.angle_gamma   90.00
#
_symmetry.space_group_name_H-M   'P 1'
#
loop_
_entity.id
_entity.type
_entity.pdbx_description
1 polymer ?
#
loop_
_entity_poly.entity_id
_entity_poly.type
_entity_poly.pdbx_seq_one_letter_code
_entity_poly.pdbx_strand_id
1 'polypeptide(L)'
;KSLVSQITGVEEIKHDMCLNTCIGFTAPFASLDHCPECTEPRYDQEVFEATGAKVPRRQFSTIPVGQQLQAIHRSPEGAVDLRQA
;
A
#
# COMPACT_ATOMS: atom_id res chain seq x y z
N LYS A 1 -3.76 -4.11 14.62
CA LYS A 1 -4.82 -3.78 13.62
C LYS A 1 -5.52 -2.51 14.06
N SER A 2 -5.77 -1.57 13.15
CA SER A 2 -6.48 -0.31 13.47
C SER A 2 -7.93 -0.61 13.88
N LEU A 3 -8.57 0.33 14.59
CA LEU A 3 -9.98 0.22 14.94
C LEU A 3 -10.86 0.07 13.68
N VAL A 4 -10.51 0.81 12.61
CA VAL A 4 -11.19 0.70 11.31
C VAL A 4 -11.12 -0.74 10.77
N SER A 5 -9.92 -1.33 10.71
CA SER A 5 -9.72 -2.71 10.26
C SER A 5 -10.51 -3.73 11.10
N GLN A 6 -10.59 -3.53 12.41
CA GLN A 6 -11.33 -4.42 13.30
C GLN A 6 -12.84 -4.39 13.05
N ILE A 7 -13.39 -3.21 12.72
CA ILE A 7 -14.84 -3.04 12.52
C ILE A 7 -15.24 -3.42 11.08
N THR A 8 -14.49 -2.95 10.08
CA THR A 8 -14.88 -3.04 8.67
C THR A 8 -14.23 -4.21 7.93
N GLY A 9 -13.14 -4.77 8.45
CA GLY A 9 -12.30 -5.71 7.71
C GLY A 9 -11.44 -5.06 6.61
N VAL A 10 -11.48 -3.73 6.48
CA VAL A 10 -10.66 -2.99 5.50
C VAL A 10 -9.27 -2.76 6.08
N GLU A 11 -8.26 -3.33 5.43
CA GLU A 11 -6.85 -3.22 5.80
C GLU A 11 -6.08 -2.44 4.73
N GLU A 12 -5.29 -1.46 5.18
CA GLU A 12 -4.37 -0.77 4.27
C GLU A 12 -3.20 -1.69 3.86
N ILE A 13 -2.76 -1.55 2.61
CA ILE A 13 -1.55 -2.18 2.11
C ILE A 13 -0.49 -1.10 1.95
N LYS A 14 0.64 -1.24 2.63
CA LYS A 14 1.76 -0.29 2.51
C LYS A 14 2.68 -0.70 1.38
N HIS A 15 3.04 0.26 0.56
CA HIS A 15 3.96 0.11 -0.56
C HIS A 15 5.03 1.18 -0.49
N ASP A 16 6.27 0.79 -0.76
CA ASP A 16 7.38 1.75 -0.84
C ASP A 16 7.21 2.65 -2.06
N MET A 17 7.66 3.89 -1.95
CA MET A 17 7.68 4.83 -3.06
C MET A 17 8.95 5.69 -3.08
N CYS A 18 9.24 6.27 -4.23
CA CYS A 18 10.26 7.31 -4.35
C CYS A 18 9.83 8.60 -3.63
N LEU A 19 10.76 9.29 -2.94
CA LEU A 19 10.43 10.55 -2.27
C LEU A 19 10.12 11.69 -3.23
N ASN A 20 10.73 11.71 -4.41
CA ASN A 20 10.67 12.83 -5.36
C ASN A 20 9.54 12.67 -6.38
N THR A 21 9.36 11.46 -6.94
CA THR A 21 8.42 11.19 -8.05
C THR A 21 7.14 10.49 -7.62
N CYS A 22 7.06 10.03 -6.35
CA CYS A 22 5.97 9.22 -5.83
C CYS A 22 5.74 7.89 -6.58
N ILE A 23 6.66 7.46 -7.46
CA ILE A 23 6.58 6.15 -8.12
C ILE A 23 6.61 5.07 -7.07
N GLY A 24 5.60 4.21 -7.08
CA GLY A 24 5.52 3.04 -6.22
C GLY A 24 6.46 1.95 -6.69
N PHE A 25 7.25 1.39 -5.78
CA PHE A 25 8.07 0.20 -6.00
C PHE A 25 7.20 -1.06 -5.90
N THR A 26 6.21 -1.14 -6.79
CA THR A 26 5.23 -2.23 -6.87
C THR A 26 5.31 -2.89 -8.25
N ALA A 27 4.80 -4.12 -8.35
CA ALA A 27 4.70 -4.90 -9.59
C ALA A 27 5.98 -4.82 -10.47
N PRO A 28 6.01 -4.17 -11.66
CA PRO A 28 7.22 -4.17 -12.52
C PRO A 28 8.44 -3.49 -11.87
N PHE A 29 8.22 -2.65 -10.85
CA PHE A 29 9.27 -1.94 -10.12
C PHE A 29 9.58 -2.57 -8.76
N ALA A 30 8.98 -3.73 -8.44
CA ALA A 30 9.10 -4.35 -7.12
C ALA A 30 10.54 -4.73 -6.75
N SER A 31 11.37 -5.08 -7.74
CA SER A 31 12.78 -5.45 -7.57
C SER A 31 13.75 -4.28 -7.70
N LEU A 32 13.26 -3.05 -7.95
CA LEU A 32 14.13 -1.89 -8.07
C LEU A 32 14.47 -1.34 -6.68
N ASP A 33 15.76 -1.07 -6.48
CA ASP A 33 16.28 -0.41 -5.29
C ASP A 33 16.48 1.11 -5.52
N HIS A 34 16.36 1.57 -6.77
CA HIS A 34 16.47 2.98 -7.17
C HIS A 34 15.31 3.39 -8.06
N CYS A 35 14.86 4.64 -7.95
CA CYS A 35 13.81 5.16 -8.81
C CYS A 35 14.26 5.19 -10.28
N PRO A 36 13.46 4.67 -11.23
CA PRO A 36 13.83 4.66 -12.65
C PRO A 36 13.87 6.07 -13.28
N GLU A 37 13.21 7.06 -12.67
CA GLU A 37 13.13 8.43 -13.21
C GLU A 37 14.17 9.38 -12.60
N CYS A 38 14.33 9.36 -11.27
CA CYS A 38 15.20 10.33 -10.58
C CYS A 38 16.39 9.67 -9.88
N THR A 39 16.62 8.36 -10.08
CA THR A 39 17.74 7.57 -9.54
C THR A 39 17.87 7.52 -8.02
N GLU A 40 16.93 8.11 -7.31
CA GLU A 40 16.98 8.21 -5.85
C GLU A 40 16.78 6.83 -5.19
N PRO A 41 17.53 6.49 -4.13
CA PRO A 41 17.42 5.19 -3.49
C PRO A 41 16.07 5.01 -2.80
N ARG A 42 15.52 3.80 -2.92
CA ARG A 42 14.29 3.32 -2.26
C ARG A 42 14.44 3.25 -0.74
N TYR A 43 15.62 2.81 -0.28
CA TYR A 43 15.93 2.58 1.13
C TYR A 43 16.83 3.65 1.70
N ASP A 44 16.75 3.82 3.02
CA ASP A 44 17.64 4.68 3.79
C ASP A 44 19.06 4.11 3.72
N GLN A 45 19.98 4.89 3.12
CA GLN A 45 21.34 4.43 2.88
C GLN A 45 22.15 4.38 4.17
N GLU A 46 21.93 5.29 5.11
CA GLU A 46 22.66 5.29 6.40
C GLU A 46 22.32 4.04 7.19
N VAL A 47 21.04 3.68 7.26
CA VAL A 47 20.60 2.45 7.95
C VAL A 47 21.07 1.20 7.21
N PHE A 48 21.02 1.21 5.88
CA PHE A 48 21.46 0.07 5.07
C PHE A 48 22.96 -0.18 5.21
N GLU A 49 23.79 0.86 5.17
CA GLU A 49 25.23 0.76 5.35
C GLU A 49 25.61 0.33 6.79
N ALA A 50 24.90 0.83 7.80
CA ALA A 50 25.20 0.52 9.20
C ALA A 50 24.73 -0.89 9.63
N THR A 51 23.63 -1.39 9.07
CA THR A 51 22.95 -2.60 9.59
C THR A 51 22.61 -3.65 8.53
N GLY A 52 22.69 -3.32 7.25
CA GLY A 52 22.18 -4.14 6.15
C GLY A 52 20.64 -4.16 6.04
N ALA A 53 19.93 -3.43 6.91
CA ALA A 53 18.46 -3.43 6.90
C ALA A 53 17.91 -2.54 5.78
N LYS A 54 16.96 -3.08 5.01
CA LYS A 54 16.24 -2.37 3.95
C LYS A 54 15.05 -1.61 4.54
N VAL A 55 15.29 -0.40 5.06
CA VAL A 55 14.24 0.49 5.59
C VAL A 55 13.79 1.46 4.49
N PRO A 56 12.52 1.43 4.05
CA PRO A 56 12.05 2.29 2.97
C PRO A 56 11.98 3.75 3.40
N ARG A 57 12.40 4.67 2.52
CA ARG A 57 12.43 6.12 2.82
C ARG A 57 11.06 6.77 2.80
N ARG A 58 10.13 6.22 2.00
CA ARG A 58 8.75 6.71 1.89
C ARG A 58 7.82 5.58 1.50
N GLN A 59 6.59 5.61 2.00
CA GLN A 59 5.54 4.63 1.68
C GLN A 59 4.21 5.34 1.39
N PHE A 60 3.35 4.71 0.58
CA PHE A 60 1.92 5.03 0.48
C PHE A 60 1.08 3.86 0.97
N SER A 61 -0.16 4.19 1.34
CA SER A 61 -1.20 3.23 1.63
C SER A 61 -2.11 3.06 0.42
N THR A 62 -2.35 1.81 0.03
CA THR A 62 -3.45 1.42 -0.85
C THR A 62 -4.58 0.88 0.00
N ILE A 63 -5.78 1.44 -0.14
CA ILE A 63 -7.01 0.93 0.49
C ILE A 63 -7.73 0.06 -0.54
N PRO A 64 -7.74 -1.28 -0.41
CA PRO A 64 -8.27 -2.16 -1.43
C PRO A 64 -9.77 -1.93 -1.66
N VAL A 65 -10.18 -1.68 -2.91
CA VAL A 65 -11.59 -1.46 -3.27
C VAL A 65 -12.43 -2.71 -2.95
N GLY A 66 -11.90 -3.91 -3.18
CA GLY A 66 -12.61 -5.15 -2.90
C GLY A 66 -13.04 -5.29 -1.43
N GLN A 67 -12.16 -4.93 -0.50
CA GLN A 67 -12.49 -4.94 0.94
C GLN A 67 -13.55 -3.90 1.29
N GLN A 68 -13.49 -2.72 0.65
CA GLN A 68 -14.49 -1.67 0.85
C GLN A 68 -15.87 -2.14 0.37
N LEU A 69 -15.95 -2.74 -0.82
CA LEU A 69 -17.20 -3.29 -1.36
C LEU A 69 -17.75 -4.41 -0.47
N GLN A 70 -16.90 -5.32 -0.01
CA GLN A 70 -17.28 -6.37 0.93
C GLN A 70 -17.83 -5.79 2.24
N ALA A 71 -17.23 -4.71 2.75
CA ALA A 71 -17.69 -4.06 3.97
C ALA A 71 -19.05 -3.37 3.77
N ILE A 72 -19.26 -2.68 2.64
CA ILE A 72 -20.52 -2.01 2.31
C ILE A 72 -21.67 -3.02 2.15
N HIS A 73 -21.42 -4.13 1.47
CA HIS A 73 -22.45 -5.11 1.11
C HIS A 73 -22.51 -6.33 2.04
N ARG A 74 -21.99 -6.20 3.27
CA ARG A 74 -21.93 -7.33 4.23
C ARG A 74 -23.28 -7.75 4.81
N SER A 75 -24.30 -6.89 4.74
CA SER A 75 -25.64 -7.19 5.25
C SER A 75 -26.53 -7.78 4.14
N PRO A 76 -27.61 -8.49 4.48
CA PRO A 76 -28.57 -8.98 3.48
C PRO A 76 -29.11 -7.87 2.58
N GLU A 77 -29.42 -6.70 3.16
CA GLU A 77 -29.91 -5.51 2.44
C GLU A 77 -28.83 -4.98 1.49
N GLY A 78 -27.61 -4.76 1.99
CA GLY A 78 -26.49 -4.32 1.17
C GLY A 78 -26.16 -5.30 0.04
N ALA A 79 -26.31 -6.61 0.27
CA ALA A 79 -26.11 -7.63 -0.76
C ALA A 79 -27.23 -7.65 -1.82
N VAL A 80 -28.45 -7.19 -1.49
CA VAL A 80 -29.51 -6.96 -2.48
C VAL A 80 -29.15 -5.74 -3.34
N ASP A 81 -28.70 -4.64 -2.72
CA ASP A 81 -28.33 -3.41 -3.43
C ASP A 81 -27.22 -3.64 -4.46
N LEU A 82 -26.19 -4.45 -4.12
CA LEU A 82 -25.10 -4.78 -5.04
C LEU A 82 -25.57 -5.48 -6.32
N ARG A 83 -26.64 -6.28 -6.24
CA ARG A 83 -27.17 -7.03 -7.39
C ARG A 83 -27.97 -6.16 -8.36
N GLN A 84 -28.32 -4.95 -7.94
CA GLN A 84 -29.12 -4.01 -8.72
C GLN A 84 -28.27 -2.87 -9.31
N ALA A 85 -26.95 -2.87 -9.08
CA ALA A 85 -25.98 -1.89 -9.56
C ALA A 85 -25.38 -2.23 -10.93
#